data_AF-A0A814IB14-F1
#
_entry.id   AF-A0A814IB14-F1
#
_cell.length_a   1.000
_cell.length_b   1.000
_cell.length_c   1.000
_cell.angle_alpha   90.00
_cell.angle_beta   90.00
_cell.angle_gamma   90.00
#
_symmetry.space_group_name_H-M   'P 1'
#
loop_
_entity.id
_entity.type
_entity.pdbx_description
1 polymer ?
#
loop_
_entity_poly.entity_id
_entity_poly.type
_entity_poly.pdbx_seq_one_letter_code
_entity_poly.pdbx_strand_id
1 'polypeptide(L)'
;MKYCLYPKHEDQYNSFPFTKSVLSASLMLLKVRHRLTRSRVTDIGRLMSNYRVSNTSLSYQVVKYTIEQDMTNELDTETYYICTSCYHTSKHSESCASETCHENDLFEKPPSSFSKFCVRHQIEHILRNLNVQLNIRPQKNSYMIDISDDGDLYQHILSLENDDFITFVLNVDRISLSDSSDQSLWIFLMIINEISENVRFQLRNIIIPGIWPGPRKPTNPELQTTLSIVVDELVDLEEAVDYYVKSSDSLLPLKSSLICSL
;
A
#
# COMPACT_ATOMS: atom_id res chain seq x y z
N MET A 1 24.37 -21.29 -57.75
CA MET A 1 24.26 -20.44 -56.54
C MET A 1 23.15 -21.01 -55.68
N LYS A 2 23.52 -21.69 -54.59
CA LYS A 2 22.59 -22.27 -53.62
C LYS A 2 22.26 -21.18 -52.59
N TYR A 3 20.99 -20.80 -52.48
CA TYR A 3 20.53 -20.11 -51.28
C TYR A 3 20.15 -21.17 -50.26
N CYS A 4 20.84 -21.14 -49.11
CA CYS A 4 20.61 -22.01 -47.98
C CYS A 4 19.17 -21.86 -47.46
N LEU A 5 18.43 -22.94 -47.49
CA LEU A 5 17.31 -23.19 -46.59
C LEU A 5 17.91 -23.36 -45.18
N TYR A 6 17.63 -22.42 -44.28
CA TYR A 6 17.71 -22.67 -42.84
C TYR A 6 16.30 -22.97 -42.30
N PRO A 7 16.21 -23.85 -41.29
CA PRO A 7 15.05 -24.69 -41.04
C PRO A 7 13.95 -23.95 -40.28
N LYS A 8 12.72 -24.49 -40.38
CA LYS A 8 11.64 -24.19 -39.46
C LYS A 8 12.11 -24.50 -38.03
N HIS A 9 12.48 -23.48 -37.27
CA HIS A 9 12.48 -23.57 -35.82
C HIS A 9 11.03 -23.45 -35.35
N GLU A 10 10.34 -24.59 -35.30
CA GLU A 10 9.31 -24.82 -34.29
C GLU A 10 10.03 -24.96 -32.95
N ASP A 11 10.28 -23.84 -32.28
CA ASP A 11 10.71 -23.83 -30.88
C ASP A 11 9.86 -22.79 -30.12
N GLN A 12 8.83 -23.32 -29.47
CA GLN A 12 8.41 -22.99 -28.09
C GLN A 12 8.67 -21.55 -27.60
N TYR A 13 8.06 -20.54 -28.24
CA TYR A 13 7.55 -19.45 -27.42
C TYR A 13 6.26 -19.95 -26.79
N ASN A 14 6.37 -20.42 -25.54
CA ASN A 14 5.25 -20.37 -24.61
C ASN A 14 4.82 -18.90 -24.53
N SER A 15 3.98 -18.46 -25.46
CA SER A 15 3.33 -17.17 -25.42
C SER A 15 2.46 -17.21 -24.18
N PHE A 16 2.95 -16.67 -23.06
CA PHE A 16 2.04 -16.22 -22.03
C PHE A 16 1.07 -15.27 -22.74
N PRO A 17 -0.23 -15.63 -22.89
CA PRO A 17 -1.17 -14.69 -23.46
C PRO A 17 -1.22 -13.52 -22.49
N PHE A 18 -0.70 -12.35 -22.87
CA PHE A 18 -0.84 -11.18 -22.03
C PHE A 18 -2.33 -10.98 -21.78
N THR A 19 -2.74 -11.01 -20.51
CA THR A 19 -4.12 -10.77 -20.16
C THR A 19 -4.47 -9.35 -20.56
N LYS A 20 -5.76 -9.10 -20.82
CA LYS A 20 -6.25 -7.77 -21.17
C LYS A 20 -5.87 -6.73 -20.10
N SER A 21 -5.82 -7.16 -18.84
CA SER A 21 -5.43 -6.32 -17.72
C SER A 21 -3.95 -5.98 -17.68
N VAL A 22 -3.05 -6.95 -17.89
CA VAL A 22 -1.59 -6.71 -17.96
C VAL A 22 -1.25 -5.75 -19.10
N LEU A 23 -1.87 -5.92 -20.27
CA LEU A 23 -1.69 -4.99 -21.40
C LEU A 23 -2.24 -3.61 -21.08
N SER A 24 -3.41 -3.52 -20.46
CA SER A 24 -4.03 -2.24 -20.08
C SER A 24 -3.20 -1.51 -19.02
N ALA A 25 -2.72 -2.21 -17.99
CA ALA A 25 -1.81 -1.67 -16.98
C ALA A 25 -0.49 -1.18 -17.60
N SER A 26 0.09 -1.95 -18.55
CA SER A 26 1.30 -1.56 -19.28
C SER A 26 1.11 -0.28 -20.10
N LEU A 27 -0.03 -0.14 -20.80
CA LEU A 27 -0.39 1.07 -21.53
C LEU A 27 -0.57 2.27 -20.58
N MET A 28 -1.11 2.04 -19.40
CA MET A 28 -1.30 3.08 -18.39
C MET A 28 0.04 3.50 -17.74
N LEU A 29 0.93 2.55 -17.49
CA LEU A 29 2.30 2.83 -17.04
C LEU A 29 3.07 3.64 -18.09
N LEU A 30 2.99 3.27 -19.37
CA LEU A 30 3.57 4.04 -20.48
C LEU A 30 3.02 5.46 -20.53
N LYS A 31 1.69 5.61 -20.34
CA LYS A 31 1.06 6.93 -20.27
C LYS A 31 1.65 7.79 -19.17
N VAL A 32 1.77 7.26 -17.96
CA VAL A 32 2.28 8.00 -16.79
C VAL A 32 3.75 8.33 -17.01
N ARG A 33 4.57 7.32 -17.33
CA ARG A 33 6.02 7.45 -17.51
C ARG A 33 6.41 8.44 -18.60
N HIS A 34 5.66 8.47 -19.71
CA HIS A 34 5.97 9.31 -20.86
C HIS A 34 4.98 10.47 -21.08
N ARG A 35 4.13 10.77 -20.08
CA ARG A 35 3.12 11.84 -20.11
C ARG A 35 2.26 11.80 -21.38
N LEU A 36 1.85 10.61 -21.82
CA LEU A 36 1.08 10.47 -23.06
C LEU A 36 -0.33 11.03 -22.90
N THR A 37 -0.86 11.64 -23.96
CA THR A 37 -2.27 12.06 -24.01
C THR A 37 -3.19 10.84 -24.12
N ARG A 38 -4.48 11.00 -23.79
CA ARG A 38 -5.48 9.92 -23.93
C ARG A 38 -5.59 9.41 -25.38
N SER A 39 -5.44 10.31 -26.36
CA SER A 39 -5.39 9.95 -27.78
C SER A 39 -4.19 9.07 -28.10
N ARG A 40 -2.99 9.43 -27.62
CA ARG A 40 -1.77 8.63 -27.88
C ARG A 40 -1.85 7.21 -27.32
N VAL A 41 -2.44 7.03 -26.14
CA VAL A 41 -2.69 5.68 -25.59
C VAL A 41 -3.66 4.89 -26.48
N THR A 42 -4.68 5.56 -27.00
CA THR A 42 -5.65 4.96 -27.94
C THR A 42 -4.98 4.56 -29.25
N ASP A 43 -4.09 5.39 -29.79
CA ASP A 43 -3.35 5.11 -31.02
C ASP A 43 -2.39 3.92 -30.85
N ILE A 44 -1.71 3.81 -29.71
CA ILE A 44 -0.87 2.64 -29.39
C ILE A 44 -1.72 1.37 -29.29
N GLY A 45 -2.89 1.42 -28.63
CA GLY A 45 -3.81 0.30 -28.58
C GLY A 45 -4.30 -0.15 -29.97
N ARG A 46 -4.61 0.82 -30.85
CA ARG A 46 -4.97 0.53 -32.25
C ARG A 46 -3.79 -0.08 -33.02
N LEU A 47 -2.58 0.43 -32.83
CA LEU A 47 -1.37 -0.11 -33.44
C LEU A 47 -1.17 -1.58 -33.05
N MET A 48 -1.20 -1.89 -31.76
CA MET A 48 -1.08 -3.26 -31.25
C MET A 48 -2.16 -4.19 -31.81
N SER A 49 -3.40 -3.70 -31.93
CA SER A 49 -4.47 -4.44 -32.59
C SER A 49 -4.19 -4.72 -34.07
N ASN A 50 -3.62 -3.76 -34.80
CA ASN A 50 -3.23 -3.95 -36.20
C ASN A 50 -2.12 -5.01 -36.35
N TYR A 51 -1.23 -5.11 -35.36
CA TYR A 51 -0.22 -6.19 -35.27
C TYR A 51 -0.76 -7.50 -34.70
N ARG A 52 -2.09 -7.65 -34.57
CA ARG A 52 -2.77 -8.86 -34.09
C ARG A 52 -2.34 -9.28 -32.67
N VAL A 53 -1.96 -8.32 -31.83
CA VAL A 53 -1.76 -8.58 -30.40
C VAL A 53 -3.12 -8.83 -29.76
N SER A 54 -3.34 -10.05 -29.28
CA SER A 54 -4.58 -10.45 -28.60
C SER A 54 -4.80 -9.63 -27.33
N ASN A 55 -6.07 -9.52 -26.89
CA ASN A 55 -6.45 -8.82 -25.65
C ASN A 55 -6.09 -7.33 -25.58
N THR A 56 -5.82 -6.69 -26.71
CA THR A 56 -5.48 -5.25 -26.74
C THR A 56 -6.71 -4.37 -26.56
N SER A 57 -6.61 -3.36 -25.69
CA SER A 57 -7.66 -2.35 -25.49
C SER A 57 -7.61 -1.26 -26.57
N LEU A 58 -8.71 -1.06 -27.29
CA LEU A 58 -8.80 -0.16 -28.45
C LEU A 58 -9.03 1.32 -28.12
N SER A 59 -9.22 1.64 -26.84
CA SER A 59 -9.39 3.03 -26.39
C SER A 59 -8.88 3.21 -24.98
N TYR A 60 -8.49 4.45 -24.66
CA TYR A 60 -8.13 4.84 -23.29
C TYR A 60 -9.23 4.51 -22.27
N GLN A 61 -10.51 4.65 -22.63
CA GLN A 61 -11.60 4.35 -21.69
C GLN A 61 -11.70 2.85 -21.40
N VAL A 62 -11.47 1.99 -22.41
CA VAL A 62 -11.42 0.55 -22.20
C VAL A 62 -10.20 0.14 -21.39
N VAL A 63 -9.04 0.77 -21.61
CA VAL A 63 -7.85 0.59 -20.76
C VAL A 63 -8.18 0.95 -19.31
N LYS A 64 -8.75 2.13 -19.08
CA LYS A 64 -9.12 2.62 -17.75
C LYS A 64 -10.12 1.68 -17.07
N TYR A 65 -11.22 1.35 -17.75
CA TYR A 65 -12.25 0.44 -17.24
C TYR A 65 -11.70 -0.96 -16.96
N THR A 66 -10.82 -1.49 -17.83
CA THR A 66 -10.22 -2.81 -17.61
C THR A 66 -9.35 -2.80 -16.36
N ILE A 67 -8.58 -1.73 -16.12
CA ILE A 67 -7.81 -1.59 -14.87
C ILE A 67 -8.76 -1.47 -13.68
N GLU A 68 -9.80 -0.63 -13.77
CA GLU A 68 -10.78 -0.47 -12.69
C GLU A 68 -11.51 -1.79 -12.35
N GLN A 69 -11.77 -2.64 -13.34
CA GLN A 69 -12.38 -3.96 -13.16
C GLN A 69 -11.39 -5.04 -12.71
N ASP A 70 -10.10 -4.95 -13.04
CA ASP A 70 -9.09 -5.88 -12.50
C ASP A 70 -8.69 -5.48 -11.07
N MET A 71 -8.82 -4.19 -10.77
CA MET A 71 -8.73 -3.61 -9.42
C MET A 71 -10.03 -3.83 -8.64
N THR A 72 -10.87 -4.82 -8.99
CA THR A 72 -11.97 -5.31 -8.15
C THR A 72 -11.49 -5.97 -6.85
N ASN A 73 -10.19 -6.21 -6.73
CA ASN A 73 -9.58 -6.07 -5.42
C ASN A 73 -9.53 -4.57 -5.16
N GLU A 74 -10.66 -4.00 -4.73
CA GLU A 74 -10.65 -2.68 -4.12
C GLU A 74 -9.44 -2.69 -3.20
N LEU A 75 -8.49 -1.77 -3.40
CA LEU A 75 -7.70 -1.34 -2.27
C LEU A 75 -8.78 -0.94 -1.28
N ASP A 76 -9.02 -1.77 -0.28
CA ASP A 76 -10.09 -1.59 0.70
C ASP A 76 -9.76 -0.28 1.41
N THR A 77 -10.31 0.81 0.86
CA THR A 77 -9.85 2.18 1.07
C THR A 77 -11.00 2.97 1.61
N GLU A 78 -10.80 3.53 2.80
CA GLU A 78 -11.75 4.46 3.38
C GLU A 78 -11.18 5.86 3.32
N THR A 79 -11.96 6.81 2.79
CA THR A 79 -11.57 8.22 2.81
C THR A 79 -12.20 8.91 4.01
N TYR A 80 -11.37 9.62 4.76
CA TYR A 80 -11.75 10.47 5.88
C TYR A 80 -11.45 11.92 5.51
N TYR A 81 -12.36 12.81 5.88
CA TYR A 81 -12.21 14.25 5.76
C TYR A 81 -11.98 14.82 7.15
N ILE A 82 -10.97 15.67 7.28
CA ILE A 82 -10.53 16.22 8.56
C ILE A 82 -10.79 17.72 8.52
N CYS A 83 -11.68 18.15 9.39
CA CYS A 83 -12.04 19.56 9.52
C CYS A 83 -10.82 20.37 9.93
N THR A 84 -10.53 21.46 9.22
CA THR A 84 -9.37 22.32 9.52
C THR A 84 -9.57 23.17 10.78
N SER A 85 -10.82 23.28 11.25
CA SER A 85 -11.20 24.13 12.37
C SER A 85 -11.24 23.38 13.71
N CYS A 86 -11.80 22.15 13.73
CA CYS A 86 -11.91 21.34 14.95
C CYS A 86 -11.16 20.00 14.91
N TYR A 87 -10.56 19.63 13.77
CA TYR A 87 -9.82 18.38 13.57
C TYR A 87 -10.63 17.10 13.78
N HIS A 88 -11.97 17.19 13.78
CA HIS A 88 -12.84 16.02 13.79
C HIS A 88 -12.88 15.35 12.41
N THR A 89 -13.06 14.03 12.42
CA THR A 89 -13.16 13.22 11.20
C THR A 89 -14.59 13.18 10.69
N SER A 90 -14.75 13.12 9.37
CA SER A 90 -16.02 12.97 8.68
C SER A 90 -15.85 11.99 7.52
N LYS A 91 -16.93 11.27 7.18
CA LYS A 91 -16.99 10.47 5.94
C LYS A 91 -17.47 11.29 4.73
N HIS A 92 -17.87 12.53 4.95
CA HIS A 92 -18.41 13.42 3.92
C HIS A 92 -17.47 14.61 3.68
N SER A 93 -17.27 14.96 2.41
CA SER A 93 -16.44 16.10 2.00
C SER A 93 -17.12 17.45 2.13
N GLU A 94 -18.41 17.46 2.45
CA GLU A 94 -19.26 18.65 2.39
C GLU A 94 -19.40 19.31 3.75
N SER A 95 -19.38 18.54 4.84
CA SER A 95 -19.55 19.08 6.19
C SER A 95 -18.80 18.30 7.28
N CYS A 96 -18.57 18.99 8.40
CA CYS A 96 -17.96 18.41 9.59
C CYS A 96 -18.98 17.55 10.35
N ALA A 97 -18.60 16.36 10.81
CA ALA A 97 -19.50 15.50 11.59
C ALA A 97 -19.67 15.96 13.07
N SER A 98 -18.94 16.98 13.50
CA SER A 98 -19.01 17.46 14.89
C SER A 98 -20.14 18.48 15.06
N GLU A 99 -21.12 18.15 15.90
CA GLU A 99 -22.29 19.01 16.17
C GLU A 99 -21.94 20.41 16.71
N THR A 100 -20.81 20.52 17.41
CA THR A 100 -20.35 21.77 18.03
C THR A 100 -19.44 22.60 17.12
N CYS A 101 -19.09 22.09 15.93
CA CYS A 101 -18.27 22.80 14.98
C CYS A 101 -19.11 23.78 14.14
N HIS A 102 -18.60 24.98 13.91
CA HIS A 102 -19.26 25.97 13.05
C HIS A 102 -19.29 25.53 11.57
N GLU A 103 -18.47 24.55 11.17
CA GLU A 103 -18.45 23.95 9.83
C GLU A 103 -19.30 22.67 9.74
N ASN A 104 -20.24 22.44 10.67
CA ASN A 104 -21.14 21.27 10.68
C ASN A 104 -22.17 21.27 9.54
N ASP A 105 -22.59 22.45 9.08
CA ASP A 105 -23.53 22.54 7.94
C ASP A 105 -22.81 22.51 6.59
N LEU A 106 -21.67 23.20 6.49
CA LEU A 106 -20.88 23.29 5.28
C LEU A 106 -19.45 23.73 5.62
N PHE A 107 -18.47 23.10 4.97
CA PHE A 107 -17.09 23.57 5.06
C PHE A 107 -16.88 24.90 4.32
N GLU A 108 -16.33 25.91 5.00
CA GLU A 108 -15.93 27.17 4.36
C GLU A 108 -14.75 27.00 3.40
N LYS A 109 -13.87 26.04 3.69
CA LYS A 109 -12.72 25.65 2.88
C LYS A 109 -12.69 24.13 2.73
N PRO A 110 -12.21 23.59 1.59
CA PRO A 110 -12.10 22.15 1.42
C PRO A 110 -11.35 21.52 2.60
N PRO A 111 -11.92 20.52 3.29
CA PRO A 111 -11.25 19.85 4.39
C PRO A 111 -10.01 19.12 3.87
N SER A 112 -9.08 18.87 4.78
CA SER A 112 -8.00 17.93 4.49
C SER A 112 -8.59 16.53 4.29
N SER A 113 -7.99 15.70 3.43
CA SER A 113 -8.43 14.32 3.27
C SER A 113 -7.31 13.34 3.61
N PHE A 114 -7.72 12.17 4.08
CA PHE A 114 -6.85 11.03 4.34
C PHE A 114 -7.50 9.78 3.78
N SER A 115 -6.76 9.04 2.94
CA SER A 115 -7.20 7.74 2.44
C SER A 115 -6.50 6.66 3.24
N LYS A 116 -7.27 5.97 4.08
CA LYS A 116 -6.85 4.78 4.84
C LYS A 116 -6.93 3.56 3.94
N PHE A 117 -5.95 2.69 3.99
CA PHE A 117 -5.99 1.36 3.36
C PHE A 117 -6.08 0.29 4.44
N CYS A 118 -6.82 -0.79 4.19
CA CYS A 118 -6.92 -1.92 5.10
C CYS A 118 -5.53 -2.50 5.40
N VAL A 119 -5.10 -2.36 6.64
CA VAL A 119 -3.80 -2.81 7.15
C VAL A 119 -3.82 -4.33 7.28
N ARG A 120 -4.93 -4.91 7.73
CA ARG A 120 -5.11 -6.37 7.89
C ARG A 120 -4.76 -7.13 6.61
N HIS A 121 -5.35 -6.74 5.49
CA HIS A 121 -5.13 -7.43 4.21
C HIS A 121 -3.67 -7.38 3.77
N GLN A 122 -2.97 -6.27 4.04
CA GLN A 122 -1.56 -6.12 3.73
C GLN A 122 -0.69 -7.02 4.61
N ILE A 123 -0.95 -7.07 5.92
CA ILE A 123 -0.25 -7.97 6.86
C ILE A 123 -0.45 -9.43 6.41
N GLU A 124 -1.68 -9.86 6.19
CA GLU A 124 -1.98 -11.23 5.76
C GLU A 124 -1.26 -11.59 4.45
N HIS A 125 -1.22 -10.66 3.49
CA HIS A 125 -0.51 -10.86 2.24
C HIS A 125 0.99 -11.03 2.44
N ILE A 126 1.60 -10.20 3.29
CA ILE A 126 3.03 -10.26 3.60
C ILE A 126 3.36 -11.59 4.30
N LEU A 127 2.62 -11.94 5.36
CA LEU A 127 2.84 -13.14 6.15
C LEU A 127 2.63 -14.44 5.36
N ARG A 128 1.65 -14.48 4.44
CA ARG A 128 1.42 -15.65 3.55
C ARG A 128 2.56 -15.88 2.57
N ASN A 129 3.23 -14.81 2.13
CA ASN A 129 4.29 -14.86 1.12
C ASN A 129 5.70 -14.96 1.71
N LEU A 130 5.86 -14.76 3.02
CA LEU A 130 7.11 -14.97 3.73
C LEU A 130 7.30 -16.45 4.06
N ASN A 131 8.14 -17.13 3.27
CA ASN A 131 8.58 -18.48 3.59
C ASN A 131 9.62 -18.47 4.74
N VAL A 132 9.15 -18.40 5.99
CA VAL A 132 9.93 -18.67 7.22
C VAL A 132 11.04 -17.64 7.56
N GLN A 133 11.00 -16.43 7.00
CA GLN A 133 11.99 -15.38 7.34
C GLN A 133 11.58 -14.49 8.53
N LEU A 134 10.71 -15.02 9.40
CA LEU A 134 10.28 -14.36 10.62
C LEU A 134 11.14 -14.80 11.80
N ASN A 135 11.83 -13.84 12.40
CA ASN A 135 12.49 -13.99 13.69
C ASN A 135 11.52 -13.51 14.77
N ILE A 136 10.52 -14.33 15.06
CA ILE A 136 9.40 -14.02 15.97
C ILE A 136 9.91 -13.71 17.40
N ARG A 137 11.07 -14.26 17.76
CA ARG A 137 11.84 -13.84 18.93
C ARG A 137 13.26 -13.56 18.44
N PRO A 138 13.61 -12.29 18.15
CA PRO A 138 14.97 -11.99 17.74
C PRO A 138 15.90 -12.43 18.88
N GLN A 139 16.72 -13.46 18.62
CA GLN A 139 17.90 -13.70 19.46
C GLN A 139 18.76 -12.45 19.38
N LYS A 140 19.42 -12.07 20.50
CA LYS A 140 20.36 -10.94 20.56
C LYS A 140 21.20 -10.88 19.29
N ASN A 141 20.83 -9.98 18.40
CA ASN A 141 21.36 -9.89 17.05
C ASN A 141 22.02 -8.52 16.95
N SER A 142 23.29 -8.49 16.56
CA SER A 142 24.11 -7.27 16.59
C SER A 142 23.65 -6.15 15.65
N TYR A 143 22.55 -6.35 14.91
CA TYR A 143 22.05 -5.44 13.87
C TYR A 143 20.69 -4.82 14.20
N MET A 144 20.02 -5.27 15.27
CA MET A 144 18.71 -4.75 15.71
C MET A 144 18.77 -4.06 17.07
N ILE A 145 19.96 -3.65 17.51
CA ILE A 145 20.23 -3.15 18.86
C ILE A 145 19.20 -2.08 19.26
N ASP A 146 18.90 -1.10 18.40
CA ASP A 146 17.92 -0.02 18.67
C ASP A 146 16.50 -0.51 19.05
N ILE A 147 16.08 -1.67 18.53
CA ILE A 147 14.75 -2.25 18.79
C ILE A 147 14.85 -3.37 19.82
N SER A 148 15.79 -4.30 19.65
CA SER A 148 15.90 -5.54 20.43
C SER A 148 16.83 -5.45 21.63
N ASP A 149 17.76 -4.51 21.75
CA ASP A 149 18.68 -4.43 22.90
C ASP A 149 18.59 -3.11 23.67
N ASP A 150 18.33 -1.99 22.99
CA ASP A 150 18.15 -0.63 23.55
C ASP A 150 16.67 -0.20 23.62
N GLY A 151 15.76 -0.98 23.03
CA GLY A 151 14.33 -0.72 23.06
C GLY A 151 13.67 -1.18 24.36
N ASP A 152 13.72 -0.36 25.42
CA ASP A 152 13.12 -0.66 26.73
C ASP A 152 11.66 -1.15 26.63
N LEU A 153 10.88 -0.53 25.73
CA LEU A 153 9.48 -0.89 25.50
C LEU A 153 9.33 -2.27 24.83
N TYR A 154 10.17 -2.59 23.85
CA TYR A 154 10.17 -3.88 23.19
C TYR A 154 10.60 -5.00 24.14
N GLN A 155 11.65 -4.75 24.94
CA GLN A 155 12.09 -5.67 25.99
C GLN A 155 11.03 -5.89 27.07
N HIS A 156 10.33 -4.83 27.46
CA HIS A 156 9.21 -4.94 28.40
C HIS A 156 8.12 -5.85 27.85
N ILE A 157 7.73 -5.67 26.58
CA ILE A 157 6.69 -6.50 25.94
C ILE A 157 7.16 -7.95 25.77
N LEU A 158 8.40 -8.18 25.34
CA LEU A 158 9.00 -9.52 25.30
C LEU A 158 8.96 -10.23 26.66
N SER A 159 9.01 -9.48 27.77
CA SER A 159 8.92 -10.04 29.13
C SER A 159 7.50 -10.36 29.58
N LEU A 160 6.50 -9.70 28.98
CA LEU A 160 5.08 -9.86 29.33
C LEU A 160 4.38 -10.88 28.44
N GLU A 161 4.70 -10.88 27.15
CA GLU A 161 4.06 -11.73 26.15
C GLU A 161 4.72 -13.11 26.08
N ASN A 162 3.91 -14.14 26.36
CA ASN A 162 4.35 -15.53 26.22
C ASN A 162 4.09 -16.08 24.82
N ASP A 163 3.16 -15.47 24.09
CA ASP A 163 2.78 -15.86 22.74
C ASP A 163 3.71 -15.22 21.70
N ASP A 164 3.65 -15.76 20.49
CA ASP A 164 4.37 -15.22 19.36
C ASP A 164 3.63 -13.97 18.82
N PHE A 165 4.35 -12.85 18.75
CA PHE A 165 3.78 -11.57 18.36
C PHE A 165 4.55 -10.89 17.22
N ILE A 166 3.88 -9.93 16.56
CA ILE A 166 4.53 -9.00 15.63
C ILE A 166 4.37 -7.57 16.10
N THR A 167 5.35 -6.74 15.76
CA THR A 167 5.41 -5.34 16.12
C THR A 167 5.74 -4.50 14.90
N PHE A 168 5.41 -3.21 14.97
CA PHE A 168 5.49 -2.33 13.82
C PHE A 168 6.33 -1.09 14.12
N VAL A 169 7.05 -0.61 13.09
CA VAL A 169 7.57 0.76 13.07
C VAL A 169 6.78 1.54 12.03
N LEU A 170 6.21 2.67 12.45
CA LEU A 170 5.44 3.58 11.61
C LEU A 170 6.26 4.85 11.32
N ASN A 171 6.39 5.17 10.04
CA ASN A 171 7.01 6.39 9.54
C ASN A 171 6.01 7.18 8.69
N VAL A 172 6.17 8.50 8.64
CA VAL A 172 5.35 9.38 7.79
C VAL A 172 6.26 10.26 6.95
N ASP A 173 6.32 9.97 5.65
CA ASP A 173 7.27 10.60 4.74
C ASP A 173 6.57 11.42 3.65
N ARG A 174 7.23 12.50 3.23
CA ARG A 174 6.75 13.36 2.13
C ARG A 174 7.31 12.86 0.79
N ILE A 175 6.42 12.67 -0.17
CA ILE A 175 6.76 12.41 -1.57
C ILE A 175 6.25 13.57 -2.44
N SER A 176 7.16 14.16 -3.21
CA SER A 176 6.80 15.15 -4.23
C SER A 176 6.33 14.43 -5.50
N LEU A 177 5.14 14.78 -6.00
CA LEU A 177 4.60 14.17 -7.22
C LEU A 177 5.20 14.74 -8.50
N SER A 178 5.70 15.97 -8.44
CA SER A 178 6.53 16.54 -9.51
C SER A 178 7.42 17.65 -8.96
N ASP A 179 8.59 17.84 -9.57
CA ASP A 179 9.52 18.93 -9.20
C ASP A 179 8.95 20.33 -9.48
N SER A 180 7.86 20.42 -10.26
CA SER A 180 7.26 21.66 -10.74
C SER A 180 5.89 21.99 -10.13
N SER A 181 5.35 21.14 -9.26
CA SER A 181 4.07 21.37 -8.60
C SER A 181 4.25 21.36 -7.09
N ASP A 182 3.48 22.20 -6.40
CA ASP A 182 3.39 22.15 -4.93
C ASP A 182 2.66 20.89 -4.44
N GLN A 183 2.31 19.94 -5.32
CA GLN A 183 1.60 18.74 -4.96
C GLN A 183 2.54 17.73 -4.30
N SER A 184 2.36 17.53 -2.99
CA SER A 184 2.97 16.44 -2.25
C SER A 184 1.94 15.46 -1.70
N LEU A 185 2.42 14.26 -1.42
CA LEU A 185 1.74 13.23 -0.65
C LEU A 185 2.54 13.00 0.63
N TRP A 186 1.84 12.85 1.74
CA TRP A 186 2.42 12.30 2.96
C TRP A 186 1.96 10.85 3.06
N ILE A 187 2.90 9.93 3.01
CA ILE A 187 2.63 8.50 3.00
C ILE A 187 3.00 7.93 4.36
N PHE A 188 2.06 7.21 4.95
CA PHE A 188 2.27 6.44 6.16
C PHE A 188 2.86 5.11 5.72
N LEU A 189 4.03 4.77 6.26
CA LEU A 189 4.79 3.58 5.93
C LEU A 189 4.99 2.78 7.19
N MET A 190 4.65 1.50 7.14
CA MET A 190 4.77 0.61 8.28
C MET A 190 5.53 -0.65 7.89
N ILE A 191 6.40 -1.13 8.77
CA ILE A 191 7.17 -2.36 8.58
C ILE A 191 6.99 -3.29 9.77
N ILE A 192 7.04 -4.61 9.53
CA ILE A 192 7.01 -5.62 10.59
C ILE A 192 8.43 -5.87 11.11
N ASN A 193 8.60 -5.77 12.42
CA ASN A 193 9.89 -5.85 13.11
C ASN A 193 10.47 -7.26 13.23
N GLU A 194 9.65 -8.27 13.03
CA GLU A 194 10.05 -9.67 13.14
C GLU A 194 10.49 -10.22 11.77
N ILE A 195 10.29 -9.46 10.68
CA ILE A 195 10.84 -9.80 9.36
C ILE A 195 12.34 -9.52 9.34
N SER A 196 13.15 -10.46 8.84
CA SER A 196 14.60 -10.29 8.68
C SER A 196 14.98 -9.00 7.92
N GLU A 197 16.03 -8.30 8.38
CA GLU A 197 16.45 -6.98 7.87
C GLU A 197 16.62 -6.93 6.34
N ASN A 198 17.28 -7.93 5.77
CA ASN A 198 17.56 -8.03 4.33
C ASN A 198 16.31 -8.07 3.45
N VAL A 199 15.14 -8.39 4.02
CA VAL A 199 13.88 -8.47 3.29
C VAL A 199 12.82 -7.49 3.78
N ARG A 200 12.87 -7.00 5.02
CA ARG A 200 11.81 -6.16 5.59
C ARG A 200 11.56 -4.86 4.82
N PHE A 201 12.62 -4.26 4.29
CA PHE A 201 12.56 -2.98 3.57
C PHE A 201 12.27 -3.13 2.07
N GLN A 202 12.07 -4.37 1.59
CA GLN A 202 11.67 -4.59 0.20
C GLN A 202 10.23 -4.13 0.02
N LEU A 203 9.93 -3.41 -1.08
CA LEU A 203 8.63 -2.78 -1.30
C LEU A 203 7.40 -3.69 -1.08
N ARG A 204 7.53 -4.99 -1.38
CA ARG A 204 6.45 -5.97 -1.18
C ARG A 204 6.15 -6.30 0.30
N ASN A 205 7.03 -5.92 1.22
CA ASN A 205 6.94 -6.16 2.65
C ASN A 205 6.69 -4.86 3.44
N ILE A 206 6.50 -3.74 2.75
CA ILE A 206 6.12 -2.46 3.35
C ILE A 206 4.59 -2.37 3.32
N ILE A 207 4.02 -2.04 4.47
CA ILE A 207 2.60 -1.76 4.65
C ILE A 207 2.40 -0.25 4.45
N ILE A 208 1.33 0.13 3.75
CA ILE A 208 0.92 1.52 3.57
C ILE A 208 -0.45 1.66 4.26
N PRO A 209 -0.50 2.11 5.52
CA PRO A 209 -1.77 2.28 6.24
C PRO A 209 -2.63 3.41 5.68
N GLY A 210 -2.00 4.40 5.04
CA GLY A 210 -2.75 5.48 4.42
C GLY A 210 -1.90 6.54 3.75
N ILE A 211 -2.58 7.42 3.02
CA ILE A 211 -2.01 8.56 2.33
C ILE A 211 -2.78 9.83 2.66
N TRP A 212 -2.04 10.90 2.90
CA TRP A 212 -2.56 12.24 3.06
C TRP A 212 -2.11 13.09 1.87
N PRO A 213 -3.00 13.44 0.93
CA PRO A 213 -2.69 14.40 -0.12
C PRO A 213 -2.63 15.83 0.42
N GLY A 214 -1.55 16.55 0.12
CA GLY A 214 -1.49 17.97 0.47
C GLY A 214 -0.12 18.61 0.23
N PRO A 215 -0.08 19.90 -0.13
CA PRO A 215 1.17 20.62 -0.38
C PRO A 215 1.99 20.87 0.89
N ARG A 216 1.32 20.91 2.04
CA ARG A 216 1.91 21.20 3.35
C ARG A 216 2.01 19.95 4.21
N LYS A 217 2.91 20.00 5.19
CA LYS A 217 2.93 19.03 6.29
C LYS A 217 1.61 19.08 7.05
N PRO A 218 1.02 17.93 7.43
CA PRO A 218 -0.10 17.92 8.37
C PRO A 218 0.33 18.65 9.65
N THR A 219 -0.55 19.47 10.22
CA THR A 219 -0.30 20.06 11.54
C THR A 219 -0.30 18.95 12.60
N ASN A 220 0.23 19.21 13.80
CA ASN A 220 0.23 18.19 14.86
C ASN A 220 -1.20 17.67 15.17
N PRO A 221 -2.24 18.51 15.29
CA PRO A 221 -3.61 18.02 15.48
C PRO A 221 -4.11 17.14 14.32
N GLU A 222 -3.84 17.54 13.08
CA GLU A 222 -4.20 16.75 11.91
C GLU A 222 -3.49 15.39 11.87
N LEU A 223 -2.20 15.38 12.20
CA LEU A 223 -1.41 14.16 12.28
C LEU A 223 -1.94 13.25 13.39
N GLN A 224 -2.27 13.79 14.57
CA GLN A 224 -2.87 13.03 15.67
C GLN A 224 -4.20 12.40 15.28
N THR A 225 -5.11 13.18 14.68
CA THR A 225 -6.39 12.67 14.16
C THR A 225 -6.19 11.59 13.10
N THR A 226 -5.18 11.74 12.24
CA THR A 226 -4.89 10.74 11.19
C THR A 226 -4.30 9.47 11.77
N LEU A 227 -3.38 9.62 12.72
CA LEU A 227 -2.77 8.49 13.42
C LEU A 227 -3.82 7.71 14.21
N SER A 228 -4.79 8.39 14.85
CA SER A 228 -5.85 7.68 15.58
C SER A 228 -6.65 6.75 14.67
N ILE A 229 -6.97 7.17 13.44
CA ILE A 229 -7.67 6.31 12.45
C ILE A 229 -6.89 5.01 12.17
N VAL A 230 -5.56 5.09 12.12
CA VAL A 230 -4.69 3.92 11.88
C VAL A 230 -4.52 3.10 13.15
N VAL A 231 -4.32 3.77 14.29
CA VAL A 231 -4.14 3.13 15.61
C VAL A 231 -5.39 2.37 16.01
N ASP A 232 -6.59 2.91 15.79
CA ASP A 232 -7.85 2.23 16.10
C ASP A 232 -7.94 0.88 15.37
N GLU A 233 -7.52 0.81 14.09
CA GLU A 233 -7.44 -0.46 13.37
C GLU A 233 -6.38 -1.39 13.97
N LEU A 234 -5.22 -0.88 14.35
CA LEU A 234 -4.17 -1.71 14.92
C LEU A 234 -4.56 -2.30 16.29
N VAL A 235 -5.31 -1.54 17.10
CA VAL A 235 -5.90 -2.00 18.37
C VAL A 235 -6.95 -3.09 18.10
N ASP A 236 -7.85 -2.87 17.13
CA ASP A 236 -8.82 -3.89 16.73
C ASP A 236 -8.14 -5.19 16.28
N LEU A 237 -7.01 -5.08 15.57
CA LEU A 237 -6.23 -6.24 15.12
C LEU A 237 -5.52 -6.97 16.26
N GLU A 238 -5.08 -6.27 17.30
CA GLU A 238 -4.48 -6.84 18.50
C GLU A 238 -5.48 -7.67 19.31
N GLU A 239 -6.73 -7.21 19.43
CA GLU A 239 -7.75 -7.90 20.23
C GLU A 239 -8.48 -9.02 19.47
N ALA A 240 -8.62 -8.91 18.15
CA ALA A 240 -9.63 -9.68 17.40
C ALA A 240 -9.08 -10.62 16.31
N VAL A 241 -7.76 -10.65 16.05
CA VAL A 241 -7.23 -11.37 14.88
C VAL A 241 -5.99 -12.22 15.20
N ASP A 242 -6.12 -13.53 14.96
CA ASP A 242 -4.99 -14.44 14.81
C ASP A 242 -4.52 -14.47 13.35
N TYR A 243 -3.23 -14.25 13.11
CA TYR A 243 -2.62 -14.39 11.79
C TYR A 243 -2.00 -15.77 11.62
N TYR A 244 -1.94 -16.26 10.39
CA TYR A 244 -1.29 -17.54 10.09
C TYR A 244 -0.06 -17.35 9.22
N VAL A 245 1.08 -17.83 9.74
CA VAL A 245 2.32 -17.90 8.97
C VAL A 245 2.52 -19.31 8.45
N LYS A 246 2.96 -19.41 7.20
CA LYS A 246 3.40 -20.67 6.63
C LYS A 246 4.79 -21.03 7.17
N SER A 247 4.84 -21.92 8.15
CA SER A 247 6.06 -22.61 8.57
C SER A 247 6.22 -23.89 7.76
N SER A 248 7.45 -24.43 7.72
CA SER A 248 7.88 -25.57 6.89
C SER A 248 6.92 -26.77 6.93
N ASP A 249 6.21 -26.98 8.05
CA ASP A 249 5.30 -28.12 8.26
C ASP A 249 3.93 -27.76 8.89
N SER A 250 3.64 -26.47 9.17
CA SER A 250 2.36 -26.06 9.83
C SER A 250 2.02 -24.56 9.68
N LEU A 251 0.76 -24.22 9.94
CA LEU A 251 0.33 -22.82 10.14
C LEU A 251 0.51 -22.46 11.62
N LEU A 252 1.25 -21.39 11.90
CA LEU A 252 1.44 -20.87 13.26
C LEU A 252 0.54 -19.65 13.49
N PRO A 253 -0.29 -19.63 14.56
CA PRO A 253 -1.02 -18.43 14.95
C PRO A 253 -0.03 -17.38 15.47
N LEU A 254 -0.18 -16.13 15.03
CA LEU A 254 0.54 -14.96 15.52
C LEU A 254 -0.47 -13.94 16.02
N LYS A 255 -0.15 -13.28 17.13
CA LYS A 255 -0.85 -12.06 17.57
C LYS A 255 -0.14 -10.83 17.00
N SER A 256 -0.88 -9.79 16.69
CA SER A 256 -0.28 -8.46 16.50
C SER A 256 -0.33 -7.71 17.81
N SER A 257 0.78 -7.09 18.21
CA SER A 257 0.79 -6.19 19.36
C SER A 257 1.17 -4.78 18.90
N LEU A 258 0.37 -3.79 19.27
CA LEU A 258 0.66 -2.42 18.91
C LEU A 258 1.76 -1.86 19.83
N ILE A 259 2.96 -1.67 19.26
CA ILE A 259 4.01 -0.91 19.93
C ILE A 259 4.01 0.51 19.37
N CYS A 260 3.35 1.43 20.09
CA CYS A 260 3.41 2.84 19.76
C CYS A 260 4.03 3.61 20.94
N SER A 261 5.21 4.18 20.74
CA SER A 261 5.64 5.32 21.56
C SER A 261 5.02 6.57 20.95
N LEU A 262 4.00 7.13 21.60
CA LEU A 262 3.49 8.47 21.27
C LEU A 262 4.46 9.55 21.78
#